data_AF-A0A9X3PUI7-F1
#
_entry.id   AF-A0A9X3PUI7-F1
#
_cell.length_a   1.000
_cell.length_b   1.000
_cell.length_c   1.000
_cell.angle_alpha   90.00
_cell.angle_beta   90.00
_cell.angle_gamma   90.00
#
_symmetry.space_group_name_H-M   'P 1'
#
loop_
_entity.id
_entity.type
_entity.pdbx_description
1 polymer ?
#
loop_
_entity_poly.entity_id
_entity_poly.type
_entity_poly.pdbx_seq_one_letter_code
_entity_poly.pdbx_strand_id
1 'polypeptide(L)'
;TQMAKHLLVIAIGIDTDGHKHVLGVVEGSTESAAVGRALLRQLIERGLPVERARLIVMDGSKGLRKAVRDTFGDWALIQRCRVHKLNNVLEHLPRHIRPWFALKLANTRSASSSKANRFFIPDMGVIVL
;
A
#
# COMPACT_ATOMS: atom_id res chain seq x y z
N THR A 1 -19.43 26.74 2.47
CA THR A 1 -18.41 26.08 3.32
C THR A 1 -17.67 25.09 2.46
N GLN A 2 -16.42 25.38 2.08
CA GLN A 2 -15.63 24.51 1.22
C GLN A 2 -15.22 23.28 2.05
N MET A 3 -15.92 22.15 1.86
CA MET A 3 -15.50 20.90 2.49
C MET A 3 -14.16 20.49 1.90
N ALA A 4 -13.09 20.63 2.68
CA ALA A 4 -11.82 20.04 2.34
C ALA A 4 -12.03 18.52 2.20
N LYS A 5 -11.58 17.92 1.11
CA LYS A 5 -11.57 16.46 0.99
C LYS A 5 -10.58 15.93 2.00
N HIS A 6 -11.07 15.23 3.02
CA HIS A 6 -10.26 14.51 3.98
C HIS A 6 -9.75 13.22 3.31
N LEU A 7 -8.45 12.98 3.38
CA LEU A 7 -7.81 11.77 2.87
C LEU A 7 -7.12 11.07 4.04
N LEU A 8 -7.32 9.77 4.15
CA LEU A 8 -6.63 8.91 5.11
C LEU A 8 -5.64 8.02 4.36
N VAL A 9 -4.38 8.01 4.81
CA VAL A 9 -3.38 7.03 4.38
C VAL A 9 -3.25 5.99 5.49
N ILE A 10 -3.43 4.72 5.15
CA ILE A 10 -3.44 3.61 6.11
C ILE A 10 -2.31 2.65 5.74
N ALA A 11 -1.48 2.30 6.71
CA ALA A 11 -0.51 1.22 6.56
C ALA A 11 -1.12 -0.09 7.05
N ILE A 12 -1.12 -1.10 6.19
CA ILE A 12 -1.52 -2.48 6.54
C ILE A 12 -0.32 -3.40 6.36
N GLY A 13 0.06 -4.10 7.43
CA GLY A 13 1.08 -5.13 7.43
C GLY A 13 0.47 -6.50 7.19
N ILE A 14 1.20 -7.36 6.49
CA ILE A 14 0.90 -8.79 6.39
C ILE A 14 1.95 -9.55 7.19
N ASP A 15 1.52 -10.29 8.19
CA ASP A 15 2.40 -11.15 8.98
C ASP A 15 2.76 -12.44 8.22
N THR A 16 3.60 -13.27 8.83
CA THR A 16 4.04 -14.56 8.29
C THR A 16 2.93 -15.60 8.17
N ASP A 17 1.75 -15.36 8.77
CA ASP A 17 0.56 -16.19 8.61
C ASP A 17 -0.35 -15.72 7.48
N GLY A 18 -0.07 -14.55 6.90
CA GLY A 18 -0.92 -13.92 5.92
C GLY A 18 -2.06 -13.10 6.53
N HIS A 19 -2.07 -12.88 7.85
CA HIS A 19 -3.05 -12.02 8.49
C HIS A 19 -2.73 -10.55 8.27
N LYS A 20 -3.79 -9.77 8.07
CA LYS A 20 -3.72 -8.33 7.85
C LYS A 20 -3.80 -7.60 9.17
N HIS A 21 -2.88 -6.68 9.38
CA HIS A 21 -2.81 -5.86 10.59
C HIS A 21 -2.78 -4.39 10.22
N VAL A 22 -3.69 -3.60 10.77
CA VAL A 22 -3.60 -2.14 10.64
C VAL A 22 -2.43 -1.67 11.49
N LEU A 23 -1.40 -1.15 10.84
CA LEU A 23 -0.17 -0.70 11.49
C LEU A 23 -0.25 0.78 11.88
N GLY A 24 -0.96 1.61 11.11
CA GLY A 24 -1.12 3.02 11.42
C GLY A 24 -2.03 3.73 10.41
N VAL A 25 -2.49 4.92 10.79
CA VAL A 25 -3.29 5.80 9.95
C VAL A 25 -2.82 7.23 10.15
N VAL A 26 -2.72 7.99 9.06
CA VAL A 26 -2.48 9.43 9.09
C VAL A 26 -3.47 10.13 8.19
N GLU A 27 -4.04 11.22 8.70
CA GLU A 27 -4.91 12.10 7.94
C GLU A 27 -4.09 13.16 7.18
N GLY A 28 -4.50 13.44 5.95
CA GLY A 28 -3.94 14.49 5.13
C GLY A 28 -4.98 15.13 4.22
N SER A 29 -4.61 16.25 3.61
CA SER A 29 -5.40 16.92 2.57
C SER A 29 -5.05 16.41 1.16
N THR A 30 -3.91 15.74 1.00
CA THR A 30 -3.41 15.14 -0.26
C THR A 30 -2.46 13.97 0.05
N GLU A 31 -2.26 13.06 -0.91
CA GLU A 31 -1.28 11.95 -0.84
C GLU A 31 0.15 12.47 -1.07
N SER A 32 0.57 13.44 -0.25
CA SER A 32 1.88 14.05 -0.33
C SER A 32 2.96 13.16 0.29
N ALA A 33 4.21 13.40 -0.10
CA ALA A 33 5.35 12.73 0.52
C ALA A 33 5.45 13.05 2.02
N ALA A 34 4.95 14.20 2.48
CA ALA A 34 4.94 14.55 3.89
C ALA A 34 4.02 13.63 4.71
N VAL A 35 2.81 13.37 4.22
CA VAL A 35 1.84 12.46 4.86
C VAL A 35 2.41 11.03 4.92
N GLY A 36 2.98 10.55 3.81
CA GLY A 36 3.64 9.24 3.76
C GLY A 36 4.80 9.12 4.74
N ARG A 37 5.68 10.12 4.82
CA ARG A 37 6.80 10.12 5.78
C ARG A 37 6.33 10.16 7.22
N ALA A 38 5.28 10.91 7.54
CA ALA A 38 4.71 10.96 8.88
C ALA A 38 4.24 9.58 9.34
N LEU A 39 3.51 8.86 8.48
CA LEU A 39 3.06 7.50 8.75
C LEU A 39 4.24 6.54 8.92
N LEU A 40 5.20 6.53 7.98
CA LEU A 40 6.35 5.64 8.05
C LEU A 40 7.22 5.89 9.29
N ARG A 41 7.41 7.15 9.69
CA ARG A 41 8.13 7.51 10.90
C ARG A 41 7.49 6.90 12.15
N GLN A 42 6.16 6.98 12.29
CA GLN A 42 5.45 6.36 13.41
C GLN A 42 5.64 4.84 13.47
N LEU A 43 5.71 4.17 12.31
CA LEU A 43 5.97 2.73 12.26
C LEU A 43 7.40 2.39 12.68
N ILE A 44 8.38 3.20 12.27
CA ILE A 44 9.80 3.03 12.64
C ILE A 44 10.01 3.26 14.13
N GLU A 45 9.38 4.29 14.70
CA GLU A 45 9.39 4.56 16.15
C GLU A 45 8.82 3.38 16.95
N ARG A 46 7.93 2.59 16.35
CA ARG A 46 7.36 1.36 16.92
C ARG A 46 8.16 0.09 16.56
N GLY A 47 9.34 0.25 15.98
CA GLY A 47 10.29 -0.82 15.73
C GLY A 47 10.24 -1.42 14.33
N LEU A 48 9.64 -0.77 13.32
CA LEU A 48 9.73 -1.22 11.93
C LEU A 48 11.19 -1.07 11.40
N PRO A 49 11.90 -2.16 11.07
CA PRO A 49 13.27 -2.07 10.58
C PRO A 49 13.35 -1.40 9.20
N VAL A 50 14.29 -0.49 8.97
CA VAL A 50 14.44 0.18 7.67
C VAL A 50 15.38 -0.55 6.69
N GLU A 51 16.34 -1.32 7.22
CA GLU A 51 17.32 -2.09 6.43
C GLU A 51 16.91 -3.56 6.24
N ARG A 52 15.66 -3.77 5.80
CA ARG A 52 15.14 -5.12 5.52
C ARG A 52 14.29 -5.07 4.27
N ALA A 53 14.59 -5.95 3.32
CA ALA A 53 13.85 -6.06 2.07
C ALA A 53 12.36 -6.29 2.35
N ARG A 54 11.49 -5.42 1.81
CA ARG A 54 10.03 -5.55 1.93
C ARG A 54 9.33 -5.18 0.65
N LEU A 55 8.26 -5.92 0.36
CA LEU A 55 7.30 -5.56 -0.66
C LEU A 55 6.40 -4.45 -0.12
N ILE A 56 6.42 -3.30 -0.81
CA ILE A 56 5.54 -2.16 -0.51
C ILE A 56 4.53 -2.04 -1.66
N VAL A 57 3.25 -2.29 -1.37
CA VAL A 57 2.16 -2.19 -2.36
C VAL A 57 1.44 -0.86 -2.19
N MET A 58 1.36 -0.05 -3.25
CA MET A 58 0.73 1.28 -3.17
C MET A 58 -0.05 1.67 -4.42
N ASP A 59 -0.99 2.60 -4.29
CA ASP A 59 -1.90 3.08 -5.34
C ASP A 59 -1.18 3.68 -6.58
N GLY A 60 0.06 4.13 -6.44
CA GLY A 60 0.88 4.75 -7.47
C GLY A 60 1.16 6.24 -7.26
N SER A 61 0.76 6.81 -6.12
CA SER A 61 1.11 8.17 -5.73
C SER A 61 2.62 8.44 -5.83
N LYS A 62 2.97 9.50 -6.56
CA LYS A 62 4.37 9.97 -6.64
C LYS A 62 4.88 10.42 -5.28
N GLY A 63 4.01 11.02 -4.45
CA GLY A 63 4.33 11.46 -3.10
C GLY A 63 4.67 10.29 -2.19
N LEU A 64 3.81 9.27 -2.15
CA LEU A 64 4.05 8.06 -1.35
C LEU A 64 5.27 7.29 -1.83
N ARG A 65 5.45 7.15 -3.16
CA ARG A 65 6.66 6.52 -3.73
C ARG A 65 7.93 7.22 -3.27
N LYS A 66 7.95 8.56 -3.28
CA LYS A 66 9.08 9.33 -2.78
C LYS A 66 9.31 9.08 -1.29
N ALA A 67 8.26 9.14 -0.46
CA ALA A 67 8.38 8.87 0.97
C ALA A 67 8.99 7.48 1.24
N VAL A 68 8.50 6.44 0.56
CA VAL A 68 9.01 5.07 0.70
C VAL A 68 10.47 4.96 0.27
N ARG A 69 10.85 5.57 -0.86
CA ARG A 69 12.24 5.55 -1.31
C ARG A 69 13.17 6.33 -0.39
N ASP A 70 12.76 7.49 0.09
CA ASP A 70 13.52 8.29 1.05
C ASP A 70 13.73 7.53 2.38
N THR A 71 12.77 6.68 2.78
CA THR A 71 12.82 5.95 4.06
C THR A 71 13.53 4.59 3.99
N PHE A 72 13.29 3.80 2.93
CA PHE A 72 13.77 2.41 2.85
C PHE A 72 14.81 2.19 1.73
N GLY A 73 15.04 3.18 0.87
CA GLY A 73 16.01 3.07 -0.22
C GLY A 73 15.76 1.87 -1.15
N ASP A 74 16.79 1.06 -1.34
CA ASP A 74 16.76 -0.16 -2.17
C ASP A 74 16.12 -1.36 -1.47
N TRP A 75 15.91 -1.28 -0.16
CA TRP A 75 15.17 -2.31 0.59
C TRP A 75 13.66 -2.30 0.28
N ALA A 76 13.13 -1.23 -0.32
CA ALA A 76 11.74 -1.18 -0.76
C ALA A 76 11.55 -1.75 -2.17
N LEU A 77 10.95 -2.93 -2.25
CA LEU A 77 10.41 -3.49 -3.48
C LEU A 77 9.03 -2.88 -3.72
N ILE A 78 8.95 -1.83 -4.55
CA ILE A 78 7.70 -1.07 -4.75
C ILE A 78 6.86 -1.71 -5.85
N GLN A 79 5.67 -2.19 -5.47
CA GLN A 79 4.65 -2.69 -6.39
C GLN A 79 3.45 -1.75 -6.43
N ARG A 80 2.88 -1.56 -7.63
CA ARG A 80 1.61 -0.84 -7.76
C ARG A 80 0.42 -1.76 -7.45
N CYS A 81 -0.53 -1.26 -6.67
CA CYS A 81 -1.76 -1.96 -6.35
C CYS A 81 -2.56 -2.24 -7.64
N ARG A 82 -2.83 -3.52 -7.89
CA ARG A 82 -3.58 -3.96 -9.07
C ARG A 82 -5.04 -3.50 -9.04
N VAL A 83 -5.64 -3.36 -7.86
CA VAL A 83 -7.02 -2.87 -7.70
C VAL A 83 -7.11 -1.40 -8.12
N HIS A 84 -6.26 -0.53 -7.57
CA HIS A 84 -6.20 0.87 -7.99
C HIS A 84 -5.84 0.99 -9.48
N LYS A 85 -4.90 0.19 -9.99
CA LYS A 85 -4.60 0.20 -11.43
C LYS A 85 -5.80 -0.22 -12.29
N LEU A 86 -6.57 -1.23 -11.87
CA LEU A 86 -7.79 -1.63 -12.56
C LEU A 86 -8.81 -0.49 -12.57
N ASN A 87 -9.09 0.13 -11.43
CA ASN A 87 -10.03 1.25 -11.33
C ASN A 87 -9.62 2.40 -12.24
N ASN A 88 -8.34 2.79 -12.22
CA ASN A 88 -7.82 3.83 -13.12
C ASN A 88 -8.06 3.47 -14.60
N VAL A 89 -7.92 2.21 -15.01
CA VAL A 89 -8.18 1.83 -16.40
C VAL A 89 -9.68 1.86 -16.70
N LEU A 90 -10.52 1.30 -15.82
CA LEU A 90 -11.97 1.27 -15.99
C LEU A 90 -12.57 2.67 -16.13
N GLU A 91 -12.05 3.66 -15.40
CA GLU A 91 -12.48 5.06 -15.50
C GLU A 91 -12.32 5.65 -16.91
N HIS A 92 -11.30 5.23 -17.65
CA HIS A 92 -11.01 5.68 -19.01
C HIS A 92 -11.75 4.87 -20.08
N LEU A 93 -12.45 3.79 -19.70
CA LEU A 93 -13.20 2.94 -20.63
C LEU A 93 -14.68 3.37 -20.73
N PRO A 94 -15.30 3.22 -21.93
CA PRO A 94 -16.74 3.35 -22.09
C PRO A 94 -17.50 2.42 -21.14
N ARG A 95 -18.58 2.91 -20.52
CA ARG A 95 -19.33 2.18 -19.47
C ARG A 95 -19.75 0.77 -19.87
N HIS A 96 -20.12 0.56 -21.14
CA HIS A 96 -20.56 -0.74 -21.65
C HIS A 96 -19.44 -1.80 -21.74
N ILE A 97 -18.16 -1.40 -21.81
CA ILE A 97 -17.01 -2.31 -21.94
C ILE A 97 -16.44 -2.70 -20.56
N ARG A 98 -16.67 -1.87 -19.54
CA ARG A 98 -16.10 -2.04 -18.19
C ARG A 98 -16.33 -3.44 -17.59
N PRO A 99 -17.54 -4.06 -17.66
CA PRO A 99 -17.77 -5.38 -17.08
C PRO A 99 -16.93 -6.48 -17.75
N TRP A 100 -16.86 -6.48 -19.08
CA TRP A 100 -16.06 -7.44 -19.85
C TRP A 100 -14.57 -7.32 -19.53
N PHE A 101 -14.06 -6.09 -19.43
CA PHE A 101 -12.66 -5.85 -19.14
C PHE A 101 -12.29 -6.25 -17.69
N ALA A 102 -13.15 -5.96 -16.71
CA ALA A 102 -12.94 -6.35 -15.32
C ALA A 102 -12.85 -7.88 -15.15
N LEU A 103 -13.71 -8.64 -15.84
CA LEU A 103 -13.68 -10.10 -15.86
C LEU A 103 -12.37 -10.65 -16.41
N LYS A 104 -11.89 -10.12 -17.55
CA LYS A 104 -10.60 -10.55 -18.14
C LYS A 104 -9.42 -10.32 -17.20
N LEU A 105 -9.42 -9.22 -16.44
CA LEU A 105 -8.36 -8.90 -15.48
C LEU A 105 -8.47 -9.66 -14.16
N ALA A 106 -9.65 -10.15 -13.77
CA ALA A 106 -9.81 -10.97 -12.58
C ALA A 106 -9.11 -12.33 -12.71
N ASN A 107 -9.10 -12.91 -13.91
CA ASN A 107 -8.57 -14.26 -14.18
C ASN A 107 -7.03 -14.34 -14.24
N THR A 108 -6.31 -13.24 -14.08
CA THR A 108 -4.83 -13.21 -14.10
C THR A 108 -4.21 -13.20 -12.69
N ARG A 109 -4.98 -13.57 -11.66
CA ARG A 109 -4.57 -13.51 -10.25
C ARG A 109 -4.20 -14.88 -9.70
N SER A 110 -2.91 -15.13 -9.46
CA SER A 110 -2.44 -16.22 -8.58
C SER A 110 -1.17 -15.82 -7.82
N ALA A 111 -1.15 -16.12 -6.53
CA ALA A 111 0.03 -16.30 -5.66
C ALA A 111 -0.43 -16.95 -4.34
N SER A 112 0.26 -18.00 -3.89
CA SER A 112 0.02 -18.67 -2.60
C SER A 112 1.06 -18.26 -1.56
N SER A 113 0.67 -18.07 -0.29
CA SER A 113 1.58 -17.75 0.83
C SER A 113 1.53 -18.82 1.94
N SER A 114 2.69 -19.19 2.46
CA SER A 114 2.93 -20.23 3.50
C SER A 114 2.99 -19.64 4.92
N LYS A 115 2.74 -20.47 5.96
CA LYS A 115 2.37 -20.11 7.35
C LYS A 115 3.53 -20.08 8.38
N ALA A 116 3.45 -19.22 9.42
CA ALA A 116 4.09 -19.35 10.74
C ALA A 116 3.63 -18.29 11.77
N ASN A 117 3.33 -18.73 13.01
CA ASN A 117 2.43 -18.08 13.99
C ASN A 117 3.12 -17.16 15.01
N ARG A 118 3.13 -15.81 14.80
CA ARG A 118 3.28 -14.75 15.84
C ARG A 118 3.15 -13.32 15.26
N PHE A 119 2.39 -12.44 15.93
CA PHE A 119 2.28 -11.02 15.55
C PHE A 119 3.41 -10.17 16.15
N PHE A 120 4.26 -9.59 15.29
CA PHE A 120 5.27 -8.60 15.67
C PHE A 120 5.55 -7.67 14.47
N ILE A 121 5.55 -6.34 14.68
CA ILE A 121 5.78 -5.34 13.59
C ILE A 121 7.10 -5.60 12.81
N PRO A 122 8.20 -6.02 13.45
CA PRO A 122 9.43 -6.39 12.74
C PRO A 122 9.28 -7.50 11.72
N ASP A 123 8.31 -8.41 11.88
CA ASP A 123 8.12 -9.60 11.05
C ASP A 123 7.20 -9.36 9.84
N MET A 124 6.69 -8.13 9.67
CA MET A 124 5.84 -7.76 8.53
C MET A 124 6.63 -7.84 7.22
N GLY A 125 6.28 -8.80 6.37
CA GLY A 125 6.95 -9.04 5.09
C GLY A 125 6.41 -8.16 3.95
N VAL A 126 5.15 -7.72 4.06
CA VAL A 126 4.48 -6.86 3.08
C VAL A 126 3.81 -5.70 3.81
N ILE A 127 3.98 -4.48 3.30
CA ILE A 127 3.24 -3.30 3.75
C ILE A 127 2.43 -2.76 2.57
N VAL A 128 1.15 -2.55 2.80
CA VAL A 128 0.23 -1.89 1.86
C VAL A 128 0.01 -0.46 2.35
N LEU A 129 0.21 0.51 1.45
CA LEU A 129 0.05 1.94 1.68
C LEU A 129 -0.99 2.53 0.71
#